data_AF-A0A4P5T5I5-F1
#
_entry.id   AF-A0A4P5T5I5-F1
#
_cell.length_a   1.000
_cell.length_b   1.000
_cell.length_c   1.000
_cell.angle_alpha   90.00
_cell.angle_beta   90.00
_cell.angle_gamma   90.00
#
_symmetry.space_group_name_H-M   'P 1'
#
loop_
_entity.id
_entity.type
_entity.pdbx_description
1 polymer ?
#
loop_
_entity_poly.entity_id
_entity_poly.type
_entity_poly.pdbx_seq_one_letter_code
_entity_poly.pdbx_strand_id
1 'polypeptide(L)'
;MQMEPQSEVITSRQRLILLITTLAAALWGARSCFPLIAGRTPHSVKYDLDCIWLMTGIEPTQSFAGTLRWWTGAWCCDFVPYYRPTTSLLFWVEYRLFGANGLQGFTLVHLLSHLVMATLCALFLAELVGWRRAALAMALWELHLSRYLGLGDTSYTFPVWKDSCDIWCCICYVLALWSFLRFLRTDNRRYLLSSVFAFFVALTFKEMAYTLPLMLLPLLWYEKRLQERYLSLAPFFGVALFALAYRFWALQGPGFRNGTNGAWWHRTVVDLGGPPGMYVVNGNSLPIAFVLLLIAIVLSRSRKRVALGLAVASALVWGFASLQTGISMDDLLYRFLTPPMWTDTFYAGFFLLLVFQFLANRRREQWLGYAWVVVAHIPLMAMPVGEHGFYLVAIGWSLWLGEALLAAPSIFGLPPVYFSKREEAAPSGNGH
;
A
#
# COMPACT_ATOMS: atom_id res chain seq x y z
N MET A 1 -27.29 22.18 4.02
CA MET A 1 -26.10 23.03 3.83
C MET A 1 -24.89 22.12 3.71
N GLN A 2 -24.44 21.85 2.48
CA GLN A 2 -23.18 21.13 2.27
C GLN A 2 -22.07 22.14 2.53
N MET A 3 -21.28 21.96 3.58
CA MET A 3 -19.99 22.66 3.65
C MET A 3 -19.16 22.12 2.50
N GLU A 4 -19.00 22.91 1.45
CA GLU A 4 -17.95 22.66 0.47
C GLU A 4 -16.64 22.58 1.24
N PRO A 5 -15.85 21.50 1.06
CA PRO A 5 -14.54 21.43 1.67
C PRO A 5 -13.76 22.65 1.18
N GLN A 6 -13.43 23.57 2.10
CA GLN A 6 -12.64 24.75 1.79
C GLN A 6 -11.34 24.26 1.14
N SER A 7 -11.25 24.39 -0.18
CA SER A 7 -10.09 23.92 -0.92
C SER A 7 -8.90 24.72 -0.43
N GLU A 8 -7.94 24.04 0.17
CA GLU A 8 -6.74 24.67 0.68
C GLU A 8 -6.05 25.45 -0.45
N VAL A 9 -5.97 26.79 -0.30
CA VAL A 9 -5.35 27.65 -1.32
C VAL A 9 -3.84 27.49 -1.23
N ILE A 10 -3.34 26.45 -1.87
CA ILE A 10 -1.91 26.16 -1.98
C ILE A 10 -1.38 26.81 -3.24
N THR A 11 -0.40 27.70 -3.07
CA THR A 11 0.30 28.37 -4.17
C THR A 11 1.01 27.36 -5.07
N SER A 12 1.19 27.68 -6.36
CA SER A 12 1.94 26.82 -7.29
C SER A 12 3.35 26.50 -6.78
N ARG A 13 4.00 27.45 -6.10
CA ARG A 13 5.31 27.25 -5.45
C ARG A 13 5.27 26.18 -4.37
N GLN A 14 4.26 26.19 -3.50
CA GLN A 14 4.11 25.17 -2.45
C GLN A 14 3.83 23.79 -3.05
N ARG A 15 3.01 23.70 -4.12
CA ARG A 15 2.77 22.42 -4.82
C ARG A 15 4.07 21.84 -5.38
N LEU A 16 4.89 22.68 -6.01
CA LEU A 16 6.19 22.28 -6.52
C LEU A 16 7.14 21.80 -5.41
N ILE A 17 7.21 22.52 -4.29
CA ILE A 17 8.03 22.12 -3.13
C ILE A 17 7.59 20.75 -2.62
N LEU A 18 6.29 20.53 -2.40
CA LEU A 18 5.77 19.25 -1.91
C LEU A 18 6.10 18.10 -2.88
N LEU A 19 5.96 18.33 -4.19
CA LEU A 19 6.33 17.33 -5.19
C LEU A 19 7.83 17.00 -5.18
N ILE A 20 8.68 18.02 -5.11
CA ILE A 20 10.14 17.84 -5.00
C ILE A 20 10.49 17.06 -3.73
N THR A 21 9.86 17.36 -2.59
CA THR A 21 10.07 16.63 -1.34
C THR A 21 9.65 15.17 -1.47
N THR A 22 8.52 14.87 -2.11
CA THR A 22 8.11 13.49 -2.38
C THR A 22 9.12 12.76 -3.26
N LEU A 23 9.60 13.39 -4.33
CA LEU A 23 10.63 12.79 -5.21
C LEU A 23 11.95 12.56 -4.49
N ALA A 24 12.38 13.49 -3.63
CA ALA A 24 13.57 13.30 -2.81
C ALA A 24 13.41 12.14 -1.83
N ALA A 25 12.23 12.01 -1.21
CA ALA A 25 11.91 10.85 -0.37
C ALA A 25 11.93 9.54 -1.19
N ALA A 26 11.40 9.54 -2.41
CA ALA A 26 11.41 8.39 -3.29
C ALA A 26 12.82 7.96 -3.69
N LEU A 27 13.69 8.91 -4.04
CA LEU A 27 15.10 8.63 -4.31
C LEU A 27 15.84 8.08 -3.09
N TRP A 28 15.49 8.57 -1.90
CA TRP A 28 16.03 8.03 -0.65
C TRP A 28 15.55 6.60 -0.38
N GLY A 29 14.25 6.35 -0.56
CA GLY A 29 13.63 5.03 -0.42
C GLY A 29 14.24 4.00 -1.37
N ALA A 30 14.60 4.43 -2.59
CA ALA A 30 15.21 3.62 -3.64
C ALA A 30 16.74 3.65 -3.66
N ARG A 31 17.40 4.18 -2.61
CA ARG A 31 18.87 4.35 -2.59
C ARG A 31 19.67 3.05 -2.79
N SER A 32 19.08 1.90 -2.49
CA SER A 32 19.69 0.58 -2.72
C SER A 32 19.87 0.26 -4.21
N CYS A 33 19.17 0.95 -5.12
CA CYS A 33 19.38 0.84 -6.56
C CYS A 33 20.72 1.48 -7.01
N PHE A 34 21.23 2.51 -6.32
CA PHE A 34 22.41 3.25 -6.82
C PHE A 34 23.69 2.40 -6.91
N PRO A 35 24.04 1.57 -5.91
CA PRO A 35 25.17 0.65 -6.05
C PRO A 35 25.00 -0.32 -7.22
N LEU A 36 23.79 -0.83 -7.44
CA LEU A 36 23.48 -1.76 -8.54
C LEU A 36 23.68 -1.10 -9.91
N ILE A 37 23.13 0.11 -10.07
CA ILE A 37 23.30 0.92 -11.29
C ILE A 37 24.78 1.25 -11.52
N ALA A 38 25.55 1.49 -10.46
CA ALA A 38 26.99 1.70 -10.50
C ALA A 38 27.81 0.40 -10.74
N GLY A 39 27.16 -0.74 -11.01
CA GLY A 39 27.81 -2.02 -11.31
C GLY A 39 28.25 -2.83 -10.09
N ARG A 40 27.94 -2.37 -8.87
CA ARG A 40 28.19 -3.15 -7.64
C ARG A 40 27.06 -4.14 -7.46
N THR A 41 27.22 -5.31 -8.06
CA THR A 41 26.23 -6.39 -8.00
C THR A 41 26.43 -7.20 -6.71
N PRO A 42 25.46 -7.25 -5.77
CA PRO A 42 25.48 -8.19 -4.68
C PRO A 42 25.55 -9.62 -5.22
N HIS A 43 26.36 -10.48 -4.60
CA HIS A 43 26.43 -11.89 -4.99
C HIS A 43 25.07 -12.60 -4.95
N SER A 44 24.11 -12.12 -4.14
CA SER A 44 22.79 -12.72 -3.95
C SER A 44 21.84 -12.61 -5.14
N VAL A 45 21.94 -11.57 -5.98
CA VAL A 45 20.99 -11.32 -7.08
C VAL A 45 21.10 -12.39 -8.18
N LYS A 46 22.27 -13.01 -8.32
CA LYS A 46 22.53 -14.04 -9.35
C LYS A 46 21.83 -15.38 -9.09
N TYR A 47 21.34 -15.61 -7.87
CA TYR A 47 20.75 -16.90 -7.46
C TYR A 47 19.25 -16.81 -7.16
N ASP A 48 18.60 -15.70 -7.51
CA ASP A 48 17.16 -15.58 -7.39
C ASP A 48 16.46 -16.50 -8.41
N LEU A 49 15.64 -17.43 -7.93
CA LEU A 49 14.97 -18.44 -8.76
C LEU A 49 14.04 -17.81 -9.81
N ASP A 50 13.33 -16.73 -9.48
CA ASP A 50 12.44 -16.07 -10.44
C ASP A 50 13.24 -15.36 -11.54
N CYS A 51 14.40 -14.78 -11.22
CA CYS A 51 15.32 -14.26 -12.24
C CYS A 51 15.76 -15.38 -13.19
N ILE A 52 16.13 -16.55 -12.66
CA ILE A 52 16.49 -17.70 -13.49
C ILE A 52 15.33 -18.09 -14.40
N TRP A 53 14.12 -18.25 -13.84
CA TRP A 53 12.91 -18.58 -14.61
C TRP A 53 12.55 -17.54 -15.67
N LEU A 54 12.72 -16.25 -15.37
CA LEU A 54 12.51 -15.19 -16.34
C LEU A 54 13.45 -15.33 -17.54
N MET A 55 14.74 -15.56 -17.26
CA MET A 55 15.75 -15.67 -18.30
C MET A 55 15.54 -16.93 -19.16
N THR A 56 15.12 -18.06 -18.57
CA THR A 56 14.95 -19.31 -19.33
C THR A 56 13.94 -19.24 -20.46
N GLY A 57 12.93 -18.35 -20.42
CA GLY A 57 12.09 -18.14 -21.60
C GLY A 57 12.22 -16.78 -22.29
N ILE A 58 12.89 -15.79 -21.69
CA ILE A 58 13.27 -14.57 -22.42
C ILE A 58 14.42 -14.87 -23.39
N GLU A 59 15.50 -15.52 -22.96
CA GLU A 59 16.71 -15.75 -23.76
C GLU A 59 16.44 -16.49 -25.08
N PRO A 60 15.60 -17.55 -25.12
CA PRO A 60 15.28 -18.24 -26.37
C PRO A 60 14.36 -17.45 -27.31
N THR A 61 13.69 -16.40 -26.82
CA THR A 61 12.69 -15.65 -27.60
C THR A 61 13.40 -14.63 -28.50
N GLN A 62 13.75 -15.04 -29.72
CA GLN A 62 14.58 -14.23 -30.61
C GLN A 62 13.84 -13.16 -31.43
N SER A 63 12.51 -13.09 -31.39
CA SER A 63 11.76 -12.12 -32.20
C SER A 63 10.54 -11.61 -31.46
N PHE A 64 10.04 -10.45 -31.88
CA PHE A 64 8.79 -9.90 -31.36
C PHE A 64 7.62 -10.88 -31.60
N ALA A 65 7.55 -11.54 -32.75
CA ALA A 65 6.54 -12.56 -33.03
C ALA A 65 6.57 -13.72 -32.01
N GLY A 66 7.77 -14.12 -31.56
CA GLY A 66 7.92 -15.12 -30.50
C GLY A 66 7.33 -14.71 -29.15
N THR A 67 7.24 -13.40 -28.87
CA THR A 67 6.62 -12.90 -27.62
C THR A 67 5.09 -13.08 -27.61
N LEU A 68 4.46 -13.28 -28.76
CA LEU A 68 3.00 -13.43 -28.86
C LEU A 68 2.49 -14.68 -28.12
N ARG A 69 3.34 -15.70 -27.93
CA ARG A 69 2.99 -16.92 -27.18
C ARG A 69 2.60 -16.63 -25.73
N TRP A 70 3.12 -15.56 -25.12
CA TRP A 70 2.79 -15.18 -23.74
C TRP A 70 1.37 -14.66 -23.59
N TRP A 71 0.72 -14.24 -24.68
CA TRP A 71 -0.69 -13.84 -24.69
C TRP A 71 -1.66 -15.02 -24.69
N THR A 72 -1.18 -16.23 -24.96
CA THR A 72 -1.99 -17.45 -25.03
C THR A 72 -1.41 -18.57 -24.17
N GLY A 73 -0.54 -18.22 -23.22
CA GLY A 73 0.21 -19.20 -22.42
C GLY A 73 0.65 -18.61 -21.09
N ALA A 74 1.60 -19.29 -20.45
CA ALA A 74 2.21 -18.82 -19.22
C ALA A 74 3.06 -17.55 -19.46
N TRP A 75 3.51 -16.97 -18.35
CA TRP A 75 4.51 -15.92 -18.27
C TRP A 75 5.83 -16.34 -18.97
N CYS A 76 6.91 -15.57 -18.86
CA CYS A 76 8.22 -15.88 -19.47
C CYS A 76 8.75 -17.31 -19.21
N CYS A 77 8.11 -18.10 -18.37
CA CYS A 77 8.51 -19.44 -17.99
C CYS A 77 7.29 -20.39 -17.97
N ASP A 78 7.43 -21.57 -18.56
CA ASP A 78 6.38 -22.59 -18.55
C ASP A 78 6.26 -23.31 -17.19
N PHE A 79 7.28 -23.20 -16.31
CA PHE A 79 7.29 -23.87 -15.00
C PHE A 79 6.36 -23.22 -13.98
N VAL A 80 6.05 -21.94 -14.13
CA VAL A 80 5.18 -21.21 -13.21
C VAL A 80 4.01 -20.62 -13.99
N PRO A 81 2.80 -21.20 -13.87
CA PRO A 81 1.65 -20.79 -14.68
C PRO A 81 1.02 -19.49 -14.17
N TYR A 82 1.79 -18.39 -14.23
CA TYR A 82 1.31 -17.02 -14.14
C TYR A 82 0.87 -16.54 -15.53
N TYR A 83 -0.11 -15.65 -15.59
CA TYR A 83 -0.54 -15.02 -16.85
C TYR A 83 -0.25 -13.52 -16.77
N ARG A 84 0.89 -13.11 -17.34
CA ARG A 84 1.41 -11.73 -17.28
C ARG A 84 2.07 -11.32 -18.60
N PRO A 85 1.32 -11.31 -19.73
CA PRO A 85 1.88 -11.14 -21.06
C PRO A 85 2.63 -9.81 -21.23
N THR A 86 2.12 -8.72 -20.66
CA THR A 86 2.76 -7.40 -20.79
C THR A 86 4.02 -7.30 -19.95
N THR A 87 4.04 -7.93 -18.77
CA THR A 87 5.28 -8.10 -17.99
C THR A 87 6.33 -8.87 -18.80
N SER A 88 5.95 -9.97 -19.45
CA SER A 88 6.89 -10.73 -20.26
C SER A 88 7.47 -9.88 -21.39
N LEU A 89 6.60 -9.16 -22.10
CA LEU A 89 7.00 -8.29 -23.19
C LEU A 89 7.94 -7.18 -22.71
N LEU A 90 7.66 -6.56 -21.57
CA LEU A 90 8.51 -5.54 -20.97
C LEU A 90 9.92 -6.10 -20.68
N PHE A 91 10.01 -7.23 -19.99
CA PHE A 91 11.31 -7.83 -19.67
C PHE A 91 12.06 -8.30 -20.91
N TRP A 92 11.34 -8.75 -21.94
CA TRP A 92 11.96 -9.05 -23.23
C TRP A 92 12.54 -7.79 -23.88
N VAL A 93 11.81 -6.68 -23.90
CA VAL A 93 12.30 -5.40 -24.43
C VAL A 93 13.53 -4.94 -23.65
N GLU A 94 13.47 -4.95 -22.33
CA GLU A 94 14.61 -4.62 -21.48
C GLU A 94 15.81 -5.53 -21.79
N TYR A 95 15.61 -6.85 -21.86
CA TYR A 95 16.66 -7.81 -22.21
C TYR A 95 17.25 -7.55 -23.60
N ARG A 96 16.44 -7.15 -24.59
CA ARG A 96 16.93 -6.77 -25.91
C ARG A 96 17.79 -5.50 -25.89
N LEU A 97 17.47 -4.55 -25.02
CA LEU A 97 18.19 -3.29 -24.89
C LEU A 97 19.50 -3.43 -24.11
N PHE A 98 19.52 -4.24 -23.04
CA PHE A 98 20.64 -4.29 -22.09
C PHE A 98 21.40 -5.62 -22.08
N GLY A 99 20.87 -6.69 -22.67
CA GLY A 99 21.46 -8.02 -22.72
C GLY A 99 21.41 -8.79 -21.38
N ALA A 100 21.96 -10.01 -21.37
CA ALA A 100 21.93 -10.90 -20.21
C ALA A 100 22.67 -10.37 -18.97
N ASN A 101 23.69 -9.56 -19.19
CA ASN A 101 24.46 -8.91 -18.12
C ASN A 101 23.96 -7.48 -17.84
N GLY A 102 22.81 -7.09 -18.40
CA GLY A 102 22.26 -5.73 -18.38
C GLY A 102 21.62 -5.27 -17.08
N LEU A 103 22.03 -5.82 -15.93
CA LEU A 103 21.41 -5.56 -14.62
C LEU A 103 21.35 -4.06 -14.29
N GLN A 104 22.36 -3.28 -14.66
CA GLN A 104 22.35 -1.83 -14.45
C GLN A 104 21.18 -1.18 -15.19
N GLY A 105 20.93 -1.62 -16.43
CA GLY A 105 19.82 -1.14 -17.27
C GLY A 105 18.46 -1.52 -16.69
N PHE A 106 18.27 -2.79 -16.30
CA PHE A 106 17.03 -3.24 -15.65
C PHE A 106 16.75 -2.46 -14.37
N THR A 107 17.77 -2.27 -13.53
CA THR A 107 17.64 -1.53 -12.27
C THR A 107 17.36 -0.05 -12.51
N LEU A 108 17.94 0.55 -13.57
CA LEU A 108 17.64 1.92 -13.96
C LEU A 108 16.18 2.08 -14.39
N VAL A 109 15.67 1.18 -15.24
CA VAL A 109 14.25 1.19 -15.66
C VAL A 109 13.34 1.01 -14.45
N HIS A 110 13.68 0.10 -13.53
CA HIS A 110 12.94 -0.09 -12.28
C HIS A 110 12.89 1.18 -11.42
N LEU A 111 14.04 1.85 -11.22
CA LEU A 111 14.11 3.12 -10.49
C LEU A 111 13.26 4.22 -11.16
N LEU A 112 13.38 4.38 -12.48
CA LEU A 112 12.59 5.37 -13.21
C LEU A 112 11.09 5.08 -13.11
N SER A 113 10.70 3.82 -13.21
CA SER A 113 9.31 3.37 -13.04
C SER A 113 8.80 3.70 -11.65
N HIS A 114 9.62 3.51 -10.61
CA HIS A 114 9.27 3.91 -9.24
C HIS A 114 9.03 5.40 -9.12
N LEU A 115 9.90 6.25 -9.67
CA LEU A 115 9.73 7.70 -9.62
C LEU A 115 8.47 8.17 -10.36
N VAL A 116 8.15 7.55 -11.50
CA VAL A 116 6.90 7.80 -12.24
C VAL A 116 5.69 7.42 -11.38
N MET A 117 5.72 6.22 -10.80
CA MET A 117 4.65 5.73 -9.95
C MET A 117 4.46 6.63 -8.72
N ALA A 118 5.53 6.98 -8.01
CA ALA A 118 5.51 7.88 -6.85
C ALA A 118 4.90 9.24 -7.20
N THR A 119 5.27 9.80 -8.34
CA THR A 119 4.70 11.05 -8.87
C THR A 119 3.21 10.92 -9.12
N LEU A 120 2.79 9.86 -9.82
CA LEU A 120 1.38 9.62 -10.12
C LEU A 120 0.55 9.42 -8.85
N CYS A 121 1.06 8.67 -7.88
CA CYS A 121 0.44 8.49 -6.56
C CYS A 121 0.32 9.82 -5.82
N ALA A 122 1.37 10.65 -5.80
CA ALA A 122 1.34 11.96 -5.17
C ALA A 122 0.28 12.87 -5.80
N LEU A 123 0.20 12.90 -7.13
CA LEU A 123 -0.79 13.71 -7.87
C LEU A 123 -2.22 13.20 -7.65
N PHE A 124 -2.42 11.88 -7.71
CA PHE A 124 -3.71 11.25 -7.42
C PHE A 124 -4.18 11.56 -6.00
N LEU A 125 -3.33 11.32 -4.99
CA LEU A 125 -3.66 11.59 -3.59
C LEU A 125 -3.86 13.09 -3.35
N ALA A 126 -3.08 13.96 -4.00
CA ALA A 126 -3.25 15.39 -3.87
C ALA A 126 -4.60 15.86 -4.42
N GLU A 127 -5.06 15.25 -5.52
CA GLU A 127 -6.41 15.49 -6.06
C GLU A 127 -7.49 14.89 -5.15
N LEU A 128 -7.23 13.73 -4.54
CA LEU A 128 -8.20 13.03 -3.68
C LEU A 128 -8.40 13.68 -2.32
N VAL A 129 -7.32 13.88 -1.56
CA VAL A 129 -7.35 14.33 -0.16
C VAL A 129 -6.70 15.69 0.09
N GLY A 130 -6.07 16.29 -0.93
CA GLY A 130 -5.34 17.56 -0.84
C GLY A 130 -3.82 17.37 -0.73
N TRP A 131 -3.05 18.38 -1.19
CA TRP A 131 -1.59 18.26 -1.33
C TRP A 131 -0.84 18.02 -0.03
N ARG A 132 -1.22 18.63 1.09
CA ARG A 132 -0.51 18.45 2.37
C ARG A 132 -0.59 17.01 2.86
N ARG A 133 -1.81 16.47 2.84
CA ARG A 133 -2.10 15.08 3.23
C ARG A 133 -1.43 14.09 2.30
N ALA A 134 -1.51 14.34 0.98
CA ALA A 134 -0.83 13.55 -0.02
C ALA A 134 0.69 13.54 0.17
N ALA A 135 1.31 14.71 0.37
CA ALA A 135 2.74 14.80 0.58
C ALA A 135 3.20 14.08 1.85
N LEU A 136 2.44 14.20 2.95
CA LEU A 136 2.73 13.45 4.18
C LEU A 136 2.58 11.95 3.93
N ALA A 137 1.46 11.48 3.38
CA ALA A 137 1.24 10.08 3.08
C ALA A 137 2.36 9.52 2.19
N MET A 138 2.71 10.21 1.12
CA MET A 138 3.80 9.80 0.23
C MET A 138 5.16 9.83 0.93
N ALA A 139 5.46 10.83 1.77
CA ALA A 139 6.70 10.85 2.52
C ALA A 139 6.79 9.65 3.48
N LEU A 140 5.72 9.33 4.21
CA LEU A 140 5.68 8.16 5.09
C LEU A 140 5.88 6.85 4.31
N TRP A 141 5.28 6.78 3.12
CA TRP A 141 5.37 5.64 2.23
C TRP A 141 6.79 5.43 1.69
N GLU A 142 7.39 6.47 1.11
CA GLU A 142 8.73 6.42 0.52
C GLU A 142 9.86 6.26 1.55
N LEU A 143 9.64 6.76 2.77
CA LEU A 143 10.56 6.55 3.89
C LEU A 143 10.37 5.18 4.55
N HIS A 144 9.49 4.32 4.00
CA HIS A 144 9.20 2.98 4.49
C HIS A 144 8.76 2.96 5.95
N LEU A 145 8.00 3.96 6.41
CA LEU A 145 7.54 4.00 7.80
C LEU A 145 6.68 2.77 8.13
N SER A 146 5.92 2.28 7.14
CA SER A 146 5.11 1.06 7.25
C SER A 146 5.96 -0.17 7.63
N ARG A 147 7.23 -0.24 7.20
CA ARG A 147 8.18 -1.31 7.59
C ARG A 147 8.36 -1.39 9.10
N TYR A 148 8.61 -0.24 9.74
CA TYR A 148 8.82 -0.17 11.18
C TYR A 148 7.55 -0.51 11.96
N LEU A 149 6.39 -0.39 11.32
CA LEU A 149 5.10 -0.80 11.86
C LEU A 149 4.66 -2.18 11.36
N GLY A 150 5.49 -2.96 10.65
CA GLY A 150 5.09 -4.27 10.12
C GLY A 150 3.85 -4.25 9.21
N LEU A 151 3.57 -3.12 8.55
CA LEU A 151 2.38 -2.89 7.71
C LEU A 151 2.64 -3.15 6.21
N GLY A 152 3.62 -4.00 5.91
CA GLY A 152 4.17 -4.17 4.56
C GLY A 152 5.18 -3.07 4.20
N ASP A 153 6.08 -3.39 3.28
CA ASP A 153 7.21 -2.51 2.92
C ASP A 153 7.55 -2.68 1.44
N THR A 154 7.95 -1.57 0.81
CA THR A 154 8.45 -1.58 -0.57
C THR A 154 9.99 -1.55 -0.64
N SER A 155 10.70 -1.42 0.49
CA SER A 155 12.16 -1.39 0.47
C SER A 155 12.80 -2.68 -0.08
N TYR A 156 12.10 -3.81 0.01
CA TYR A 156 12.54 -5.10 -0.50
C TYR A 156 12.46 -5.24 -2.03
N THR A 157 11.65 -4.41 -2.72
CA THR A 157 11.47 -4.51 -4.17
C THR A 157 12.57 -3.80 -4.95
N PHE A 158 13.19 -2.76 -4.38
CA PHE A 158 14.23 -1.98 -5.05
C PHE A 158 15.50 -2.74 -5.46
N PRO A 159 16.07 -3.66 -4.65
CA PRO A 159 17.20 -4.46 -5.10
C PRO A 159 16.81 -5.56 -6.11
N VAL A 160 15.51 -5.73 -6.39
CA VAL A 160 14.95 -6.88 -7.11
C VAL A 160 14.20 -6.39 -8.35
N TRP A 161 14.95 -6.07 -9.41
CA TRP A 161 14.40 -5.51 -10.66
C TRP A 161 13.26 -6.32 -11.30
N LYS A 162 13.22 -7.65 -11.08
CA LYS A 162 12.13 -8.54 -11.54
C LYS A 162 10.76 -8.16 -10.95
N ASP A 163 10.72 -7.36 -9.89
CA ASP A 163 9.49 -6.88 -9.26
C ASP A 163 8.92 -5.65 -9.99
N SER A 164 9.52 -5.22 -11.11
CA SER A 164 8.98 -4.14 -11.94
C SER A 164 7.52 -4.40 -12.35
N CYS A 165 7.08 -5.66 -12.43
CA CYS A 165 5.69 -5.99 -12.71
C CYS A 165 4.70 -5.38 -11.71
N ASP A 166 5.05 -5.27 -10.42
CA ASP A 166 4.23 -4.62 -9.40
C ASP A 166 4.15 -3.12 -9.62
N ILE A 167 5.29 -2.49 -9.93
CA ILE A 167 5.37 -1.05 -10.16
C ILE A 167 4.54 -0.67 -11.39
N TRP A 168 4.69 -1.37 -12.50
CA TRP A 168 3.92 -1.10 -13.72
C TRP A 168 2.44 -1.41 -13.55
N CYS A 169 2.09 -2.49 -12.86
CA CYS A 169 0.71 -2.75 -12.46
C CYS A 169 0.16 -1.57 -11.61
N CYS A 170 0.93 -1.11 -10.62
CA CYS A 170 0.54 0.00 -9.73
C CYS A 170 0.37 1.32 -10.50
N ILE A 171 1.26 1.64 -11.45
CA ILE A 171 1.14 2.80 -12.35
C ILE A 171 -0.21 2.76 -13.07
N CYS A 172 -0.52 1.65 -13.75
CA CYS A 172 -1.77 1.51 -14.49
C CYS A 172 -3.00 1.52 -13.56
N TYR A 173 -2.88 0.91 -12.38
CA TYR A 173 -3.93 0.88 -11.36
C TYR A 173 -4.26 2.28 -10.84
N VAL A 174 -3.25 3.07 -10.48
CA VAL A 174 -3.40 4.44 -9.99
C VAL A 174 -3.89 5.37 -11.09
N LEU A 175 -3.42 5.22 -12.33
CA LEU A 175 -3.97 5.94 -13.48
C LEU A 175 -5.45 5.61 -13.69
N ALA A 176 -5.86 4.36 -13.49
CA ALA A 176 -7.26 3.97 -13.57
C ALA A 176 -8.08 4.65 -12.46
N LEU A 177 -7.63 4.60 -11.21
CA LEU A 177 -8.28 5.30 -10.09
C LEU A 177 -8.37 6.81 -10.31
N TRP A 178 -7.28 7.42 -10.76
CA TRP A 178 -7.20 8.86 -10.97
C TRP A 178 -8.11 9.32 -12.12
N SER A 179 -8.11 8.59 -13.23
CA SER A 179 -9.04 8.84 -14.32
C SER A 179 -10.49 8.65 -13.85
N PHE A 180 -10.79 7.61 -13.07
CA PHE A 180 -12.13 7.42 -12.53
C PHE A 180 -12.55 8.56 -11.60
N LEU A 181 -11.67 9.02 -10.71
CA LEU A 181 -11.91 10.20 -9.87
C LEU A 181 -12.26 11.44 -10.71
N ARG A 182 -11.51 11.67 -11.79
CA ARG A 182 -11.80 12.78 -12.72
C ARG A 182 -13.13 12.61 -13.44
N PHE A 183 -13.50 11.39 -13.82
CA PHE A 183 -14.83 11.09 -14.34
C PHE A 183 -15.91 11.43 -13.29
N LEU A 184 -15.74 11.03 -12.04
CA LEU A 184 -16.68 11.35 -10.98
C LEU A 184 -16.84 12.87 -10.80
N ARG A 185 -15.78 13.65 -10.93
CA ARG A 185 -15.84 15.11 -10.69
C ARG A 185 -16.29 15.92 -11.90
N THR A 186 -16.01 15.47 -13.12
CA THR A 186 -16.27 16.22 -14.36
C THR A 186 -17.39 15.65 -15.23
N ASP A 187 -17.86 14.44 -14.92
CA ASP A 187 -18.80 13.65 -15.72
C ASP A 187 -18.33 13.39 -17.18
N ASN A 188 -17.06 13.59 -17.47
CA ASN A 188 -16.50 13.39 -18.81
C ASN A 188 -16.18 11.90 -19.05
N ARG A 189 -16.95 11.27 -19.94
CA ARG A 189 -16.82 9.85 -20.30
C ARG A 189 -15.46 9.44 -20.85
N ARG A 190 -14.66 10.39 -21.37
CA ARG A 190 -13.28 10.09 -21.81
C ARG A 190 -12.41 9.61 -20.65
N TYR A 191 -12.63 10.16 -19.45
CA TYR A 191 -11.93 9.70 -18.25
C TYR A 191 -12.38 8.32 -17.78
N LEU A 192 -13.67 7.99 -17.93
CA LEU A 192 -14.15 6.63 -17.67
C LEU A 192 -13.51 5.62 -18.64
N LEU A 193 -13.48 5.94 -19.93
CA LEU A 193 -12.84 5.10 -20.93
C LEU A 193 -11.34 4.93 -20.66
N SER A 194 -10.64 6.02 -20.36
CA SER A 194 -9.23 6.02 -19.94
C SER A 194 -9.00 5.14 -18.72
N SER A 195 -9.91 5.21 -17.73
CA SER A 195 -9.85 4.39 -16.52
C SER A 195 -10.01 2.91 -16.82
N VAL A 196 -11.02 2.53 -17.61
CA VAL A 196 -11.25 1.14 -18.02
C VAL A 196 -10.09 0.59 -18.85
N PHE A 197 -9.52 1.40 -19.74
CA PHE A 197 -8.35 1.01 -20.52
C PHE A 197 -7.11 0.81 -19.64
N ALA A 198 -6.79 1.76 -18.75
CA ALA A 198 -5.68 1.62 -17.82
C ALA A 198 -5.85 0.40 -16.91
N PHE A 199 -7.08 0.10 -16.48
CA PHE A 199 -7.39 -1.11 -15.72
C PHE A 199 -7.14 -2.39 -16.52
N PHE A 200 -7.59 -2.44 -17.77
CA PHE A 200 -7.33 -3.56 -18.66
C PHE A 200 -5.82 -3.83 -18.79
N VAL A 201 -5.03 -2.77 -19.00
CA VAL A 201 -3.55 -2.88 -19.05
C VAL A 201 -2.97 -3.32 -17.69
N ALA A 202 -3.51 -2.86 -16.56
CA ALA A 202 -3.03 -3.32 -15.25
C ALA A 202 -3.20 -4.85 -15.07
N LEU A 203 -4.31 -5.41 -15.55
CA LEU A 203 -4.58 -6.86 -15.50
C LEU A 203 -3.60 -7.70 -16.32
N THR A 204 -2.98 -7.13 -17.36
CA THR A 204 -1.98 -7.84 -18.18
C THR A 204 -0.58 -7.80 -17.58
N PHE A 205 -0.34 -6.95 -16.57
CA PHE A 205 0.88 -6.94 -15.76
C PHE A 205 0.79 -7.87 -14.56
N LYS A 206 -0.29 -7.77 -13.76
CA LYS A 206 -0.37 -8.55 -12.51
C LYS A 206 -1.78 -8.78 -12.01
N GLU A 207 -1.95 -9.89 -11.32
CA GLU A 207 -3.24 -10.35 -10.78
C GLU A 207 -3.79 -9.45 -9.66
N MET A 208 -2.94 -8.68 -8.97
CA MET A 208 -3.40 -7.75 -7.94
C MET A 208 -4.39 -6.70 -8.48
N ALA A 209 -4.35 -6.42 -9.79
CA ALA A 209 -5.27 -5.51 -10.45
C ALA A 209 -6.74 -5.96 -10.33
N TYR A 210 -7.05 -7.24 -10.16
CA TYR A 210 -8.43 -7.74 -9.99
C TYR A 210 -9.20 -7.09 -8.83
N THR A 211 -8.52 -6.42 -7.90
CA THR A 211 -9.15 -5.65 -6.81
C THR A 211 -9.73 -4.30 -7.22
N LEU A 212 -9.33 -3.76 -8.37
CA LEU A 212 -9.71 -2.41 -8.77
C LEU A 212 -11.23 -2.16 -8.73
N PRO A 213 -12.10 -3.05 -9.27
CA PRO A 213 -13.55 -2.82 -9.21
C PRO A 213 -14.07 -2.63 -7.78
N LEU A 214 -13.49 -3.35 -6.81
CA LEU A 214 -13.81 -3.19 -5.39
C LEU A 214 -13.20 -1.90 -4.81
N MET A 215 -12.03 -1.48 -5.28
CA MET A 215 -11.37 -0.23 -4.85
C MET A 215 -12.12 1.02 -5.32
N LEU A 216 -12.90 0.92 -6.39
CA LEU A 216 -13.76 2.01 -6.84
C LEU A 216 -14.96 2.23 -5.91
N LEU A 217 -15.37 1.25 -5.11
CA LEU A 217 -16.45 1.40 -4.12
C LEU A 217 -16.12 2.42 -3.01
N PRO A 218 -14.98 2.32 -2.28
CA PRO A 218 -14.62 3.31 -1.28
C PRO A 218 -14.35 4.68 -1.93
N LEU A 219 -13.88 4.73 -3.18
CA LEU A 219 -13.73 5.99 -3.92
C LEU A 219 -15.08 6.65 -4.24
N LEU A 220 -16.06 5.88 -4.74
CA LEU A 220 -17.44 6.34 -4.94
C LEU A 220 -18.10 6.78 -3.63
N TRP A 221 -17.90 6.00 -2.58
CA TRP A 221 -18.35 6.34 -1.24
C TRP A 221 -17.72 7.65 -0.79
N TYR A 222 -16.40 7.85 -0.98
CA TYR A 222 -15.66 9.07 -0.61
C TYR A 222 -16.09 10.30 -1.43
N GLU A 223 -16.46 10.14 -2.70
CA GLU A 223 -17.00 11.25 -3.50
C GLU A 223 -18.51 11.47 -3.27
N LYS A 224 -19.15 10.72 -2.36
CA LYS A 224 -20.61 10.74 -2.09
C LYS A 224 -21.47 10.38 -3.31
N ARG A 225 -20.92 9.63 -4.27
CA ARG A 225 -21.60 9.27 -5.53
C ARG A 225 -21.95 7.79 -5.64
N LEU A 226 -21.81 7.01 -4.55
CA LEU A 226 -22.06 5.57 -4.58
C LEU A 226 -23.47 5.23 -5.08
N GLN A 227 -24.51 5.84 -4.53
CA GLN A 227 -25.89 5.57 -4.94
C GLN A 227 -26.19 6.01 -6.39
N GLU A 228 -25.58 7.11 -6.82
CA GLU A 228 -25.82 7.68 -8.15
C GLU A 228 -25.05 6.96 -9.26
N ARG A 229 -23.85 6.48 -8.96
CA ARG A 229 -22.86 6.06 -9.97
C ARG A 229 -22.35 4.64 -9.79
N TYR A 230 -22.93 3.80 -8.92
CA TYR A 230 -22.48 2.40 -8.79
C TYR A 230 -22.55 1.60 -10.10
N LEU A 231 -23.48 1.93 -11.01
CA LEU A 231 -23.56 1.28 -12.33
C LEU A 231 -22.34 1.55 -13.20
N SER A 232 -21.59 2.65 -12.96
CA SER A 232 -20.33 2.91 -13.66
C SER A 232 -19.22 1.90 -13.34
N LEU A 233 -19.42 1.05 -12.33
CA LEU A 233 -18.54 -0.08 -12.01
C LEU A 233 -18.72 -1.29 -12.95
N ALA A 234 -19.88 -1.41 -13.61
CA ALA A 234 -20.19 -2.53 -14.49
C ALA A 234 -19.10 -2.84 -15.54
N PRO A 235 -18.53 -1.87 -16.29
CA PRO A 235 -17.44 -2.15 -17.23
C PRO A 235 -16.18 -2.71 -16.54
N PHE A 236 -15.88 -2.31 -15.30
CA PHE A 236 -14.73 -2.84 -14.56
C PHE A 236 -14.96 -4.29 -14.14
N PHE A 237 -16.15 -4.64 -13.64
CA PHE A 237 -16.47 -6.04 -13.36
C PHE A 237 -16.50 -6.89 -14.63
N GLY A 238 -17.01 -6.35 -15.74
CA GLY A 238 -17.00 -7.02 -17.05
C GLY A 238 -15.58 -7.31 -17.54
N VAL A 239 -14.68 -6.32 -17.49
CA VAL A 239 -13.27 -6.49 -17.86
C VAL A 239 -12.55 -7.47 -16.93
N ALA A 240 -12.80 -7.40 -15.63
CA ALA A 240 -12.23 -8.34 -14.66
C ALA A 240 -12.68 -9.78 -14.93
N LEU A 241 -13.98 -10.01 -15.14
CA LEU A 241 -14.51 -11.34 -15.43
C LEU A 241 -13.98 -11.88 -16.76
N PHE A 242 -13.95 -11.03 -17.79
CA PHE A 242 -13.37 -11.39 -19.08
C PHE A 242 -11.90 -11.77 -18.97
N ALA A 243 -11.08 -10.93 -18.31
CA ALA A 243 -9.66 -11.21 -18.11
C ALA A 243 -9.42 -12.49 -17.32
N LEU A 244 -10.27 -12.77 -16.31
CA LEU A 244 -10.19 -14.00 -15.53
C LEU A 244 -10.52 -15.22 -16.40
N ALA A 245 -11.60 -15.18 -17.18
CA ALA A 245 -11.97 -16.26 -18.09
C ALA A 245 -10.90 -16.49 -19.18
N TYR A 246 -10.39 -15.40 -19.76
CA TYR A 246 -9.31 -15.44 -20.74
C TYR A 246 -8.05 -16.04 -20.15
N ARG A 247 -7.66 -15.64 -18.93
CA ARG A 247 -6.54 -16.21 -18.20
C ARG A 247 -6.70 -17.71 -17.99
N PHE A 248 -7.89 -18.17 -17.61
CA PHE A 248 -8.16 -19.60 -17.40
C PHE A 248 -7.96 -20.39 -18.70
N TRP A 249 -8.46 -19.86 -19.82
CA TRP A 249 -8.24 -20.43 -21.13
C TRP A 249 -6.75 -20.45 -21.51
N ALA A 250 -6.05 -19.31 -21.38
CA ALA A 250 -4.65 -19.17 -21.76
C ALA A 250 -3.72 -20.10 -20.95
N LEU A 251 -4.01 -20.29 -19.65
CA LEU A 251 -3.25 -21.17 -18.78
C LEU A 251 -3.71 -22.63 -18.79
N GLN A 252 -4.77 -22.95 -19.55
CA GLN A 252 -5.43 -24.27 -19.53
C GLN A 252 -5.82 -24.71 -18.11
N GLY A 253 -6.25 -23.77 -17.27
CA GLY A 253 -6.57 -24.01 -15.87
C GLY A 253 -6.52 -22.75 -14.99
N PRO A 254 -6.69 -22.89 -13.67
CA PRO A 254 -6.71 -21.75 -12.74
C PRO A 254 -5.36 -21.06 -12.55
N GLY A 255 -4.28 -21.61 -13.13
CA GLY A 255 -2.92 -21.13 -12.94
C GLY A 255 -2.33 -21.47 -11.56
N PHE A 256 -1.22 -20.81 -11.24
CA PHE A 256 -0.48 -21.05 -10.01
C PHE A 256 -1.22 -20.51 -8.76
N ARG A 257 -1.25 -21.31 -7.68
CA ARG A 257 -1.84 -20.95 -6.37
C ARG A 257 -0.87 -21.30 -5.22
N ASN A 258 -0.20 -20.33 -4.59
CA ASN A 258 0.42 -20.55 -3.26
C ASN A 258 -0.59 -20.21 -2.16
N GLY A 259 -0.60 -21.01 -1.10
CA GLY A 259 -1.37 -20.70 0.11
C GLY A 259 -2.53 -21.64 0.42
N THR A 260 -2.64 -22.78 -0.25
CA THR A 260 -3.59 -23.85 0.13
C THR A 260 -3.29 -24.46 1.50
N ASN A 261 -2.16 -24.11 2.13
CA ASN A 261 -1.74 -24.58 3.45
C ASN A 261 -2.57 -23.97 4.61
N GLY A 262 -3.67 -23.27 4.32
CA GLY A 262 -4.49 -22.60 5.34
C GLY A 262 -3.91 -21.30 5.91
N ALA A 263 -2.70 -20.89 5.52
CA ALA A 263 -2.01 -19.72 6.08
C ALA A 263 -2.58 -18.34 5.64
N TRP A 264 -3.72 -18.30 4.96
CA TRP A 264 -4.36 -17.05 4.54
C TRP A 264 -4.88 -16.25 5.74
N TRP A 265 -5.43 -16.93 6.76
CA TRP A 265 -5.92 -16.27 7.97
C TRP A 265 -4.75 -15.65 8.75
N HIS A 266 -3.62 -16.35 8.82
CA HIS A 266 -2.40 -15.88 9.47
C HIS A 266 -1.94 -14.56 8.81
N ARG A 267 -1.79 -14.56 7.48
CA ARG A 267 -1.43 -13.34 6.72
C ARG A 267 -2.44 -12.21 6.90
N THR A 268 -3.72 -12.54 6.85
CA THR A 268 -4.81 -11.56 7.05
C THR A 268 -4.70 -10.88 8.42
N VAL A 269 -4.51 -11.66 9.49
CA VAL A 269 -4.41 -11.13 10.85
C VAL A 269 -3.12 -10.33 11.03
N VAL A 270 -1.99 -10.82 10.53
CA VAL A 270 -0.70 -10.13 10.62
C VAL A 270 -0.75 -8.80 9.87
N ASP A 271 -1.14 -8.84 8.60
CA ASP A 271 -0.99 -7.67 7.74
C ASP A 271 -2.08 -6.60 7.94
N LEU A 272 -3.31 -7.00 8.29
CA LEU A 272 -4.39 -6.05 8.63
C LEU A 272 -4.31 -5.59 10.10
N GLY A 273 -3.76 -6.45 10.97
CA GLY A 273 -3.62 -6.18 12.40
C GLY A 273 -2.33 -5.46 12.78
N GLY A 274 -1.38 -5.31 11.84
CA GLY A 274 -0.10 -4.67 12.07
C GLY A 274 0.75 -5.38 13.13
N PRO A 275 1.57 -4.64 13.91
CA PRO A 275 2.42 -5.25 14.92
C PRO A 275 1.60 -6.06 15.95
N PRO A 276 0.46 -5.58 16.48
CA PRO A 276 -0.38 -6.38 17.36
C PRO A 276 -0.85 -7.70 16.71
N GLY A 277 -1.30 -7.67 15.45
CA GLY A 277 -1.69 -8.89 14.74
C GLY A 277 -0.55 -9.91 14.66
N MET A 278 0.65 -9.44 14.35
CA MET A 278 1.87 -10.25 14.32
C MET A 278 2.17 -10.90 15.68
N TYR A 279 2.13 -10.12 16.76
CA TYR A 279 2.41 -10.61 18.11
C TYR A 279 1.36 -11.60 18.63
N VAL A 280 0.08 -11.39 18.29
CA VAL A 280 -0.98 -12.36 18.60
C VAL A 280 -0.73 -13.68 17.89
N VAL A 281 -0.47 -13.63 16.59
CA VAL A 281 -0.33 -14.83 15.77
C VAL A 281 0.95 -15.61 16.11
N ASN A 282 2.05 -14.92 16.37
CA ASN A 282 3.31 -15.54 16.77
C ASN A 282 3.34 -15.98 18.25
N GLY A 283 2.29 -15.69 19.02
CA GLY A 283 2.19 -16.02 20.44
C GLY A 283 3.03 -15.17 21.38
N ASN A 284 3.71 -14.15 20.88
CA ASN A 284 4.44 -13.19 21.69
C ASN A 284 3.59 -11.95 21.96
N SER A 285 2.43 -12.11 22.61
CA SER A 285 1.50 -11.00 22.86
C SER A 285 1.90 -10.06 24.02
N LEU A 286 3.11 -10.24 24.55
CA LEU A 286 3.65 -9.49 25.68
C LEU A 286 3.72 -7.96 25.42
N PRO A 287 4.18 -7.47 24.24
CA PRO A 287 4.14 -6.05 23.91
C PRO A 287 2.73 -5.44 24.01
N ILE A 288 1.71 -6.19 23.58
CA ILE A 288 0.32 -5.75 23.60
C ILE A 288 -0.20 -5.65 25.04
N ALA A 289 0.03 -6.68 25.85
CA ALA A 289 -0.38 -6.70 27.25
C ALA A 289 0.16 -5.48 27.99
N PHE A 290 1.46 -5.21 27.85
CA PHE A 290 2.09 -4.07 28.52
C PHE A 290 1.49 -2.72 28.09
N VAL A 291 1.24 -2.52 26.80
CA VAL A 291 0.59 -1.30 26.30
C VAL A 291 -0.81 -1.15 26.90
N LEU A 292 -1.61 -2.21 26.92
CA LEU A 292 -2.96 -2.18 27.51
C LEU A 292 -2.91 -1.80 28.98
N LEU A 293 -1.93 -2.32 29.74
CA LEU A 293 -1.70 -1.97 31.13
C LEU A 293 -1.34 -0.48 31.30
N LEU A 294 -0.44 0.06 30.47
CA LEU A 294 -0.08 1.47 30.53
C LEU A 294 -1.30 2.38 30.25
N ILE A 295 -2.09 2.05 29.23
CA ILE A 295 -3.32 2.80 28.93
C ILE A 295 -4.31 2.70 30.10
N ALA A 296 -4.45 1.52 30.71
CA ALA A 296 -5.29 1.33 31.90
C ALA A 296 -4.84 2.22 33.07
N ILE A 297 -3.53 2.30 33.35
CA ILE A 297 -2.96 3.15 34.40
C ILE A 297 -3.28 4.62 34.12
N VAL A 298 -3.08 5.10 32.90
CA VAL A 298 -3.38 6.49 32.50
C VAL A 298 -4.88 6.80 32.65
N LEU A 299 -5.75 5.88 32.22
CA LEU A 299 -7.20 6.06 32.27
C LEU A 299 -7.80 5.82 33.66
N SER A 300 -7.06 5.26 34.61
CA SER A 300 -7.55 4.91 35.95
C SER A 300 -8.13 6.10 36.73
N ARG A 301 -7.63 7.32 36.45
CA ARG A 301 -8.08 8.54 37.12
C ARG A 301 -9.39 9.09 36.56
N SER A 302 -9.62 8.97 35.24
CA SER A 302 -10.74 9.62 34.55
C SER A 302 -11.83 8.65 34.09
N ARG A 303 -11.48 7.39 33.78
CA ARG A 303 -12.37 6.39 33.18
C ARG A 303 -12.17 5.02 33.82
N LYS A 304 -12.42 4.92 35.13
CA LYS A 304 -12.20 3.73 35.96
C LYS A 304 -12.70 2.40 35.36
N ARG A 305 -13.92 2.38 34.78
CA ARG A 305 -14.47 1.16 34.15
C ARG A 305 -13.69 0.71 32.92
N VAL A 306 -13.30 1.65 32.06
CA VAL A 306 -12.49 1.37 30.86
C VAL A 306 -11.09 0.92 31.28
N ALA A 307 -10.49 1.60 32.25
CA ALA A 307 -9.20 1.22 32.81
C ALA A 307 -9.21 -0.20 33.39
N LEU A 308 -10.23 -0.57 34.17
CA LEU A 308 -10.37 -1.92 34.69
C LEU A 308 -10.49 -2.95 33.56
N GLY A 309 -11.31 -2.68 32.54
CA GLY A 309 -11.44 -3.56 31.38
C GLY A 309 -10.11 -3.78 30.64
N LEU A 310 -9.33 -2.71 30.44
CA LEU A 310 -8.01 -2.78 29.80
C LEU A 310 -6.97 -3.52 30.67
N ALA A 311 -7.00 -3.32 32.00
CA ALA A 311 -6.13 -4.04 32.93
C ALA A 311 -6.43 -5.54 32.95
N VAL A 312 -7.71 -5.93 32.95
CA VAL A 312 -8.12 -7.33 32.83
C VAL A 312 -7.70 -7.90 31.48
N ALA A 313 -7.93 -7.18 30.38
CA ALA A 313 -7.49 -7.61 29.05
C ALA A 313 -5.97 -7.80 29.00
N SER A 314 -5.19 -6.87 29.56
CA SER A 314 -3.73 -7.01 29.69
C SER A 314 -3.35 -8.30 30.43
N ALA A 315 -3.95 -8.57 31.60
CA ALA A 315 -3.64 -9.75 32.38
C ALA A 315 -3.96 -11.05 31.62
N LEU A 316 -5.10 -11.09 30.91
CA LEU A 316 -5.49 -12.23 30.08
C LEU A 316 -4.52 -12.44 28.91
N VAL A 317 -4.14 -11.37 28.20
CA VAL A 317 -3.19 -11.44 27.08
C VAL A 317 -1.81 -11.91 27.55
N TRP A 318 -1.36 -11.46 28.73
CA TRP A 318 -0.10 -11.89 29.33
C TRP A 318 -0.13 -13.38 29.72
N GLY A 319 -1.21 -13.82 30.39
CA GLY A 319 -1.39 -15.22 30.74
C GLY A 319 -1.45 -16.14 29.52
N PHE A 320 -2.13 -15.70 28.46
CA PHE A 320 -2.16 -16.42 27.18
C PHE A 320 -0.77 -16.52 26.54
N ALA A 321 0.01 -15.44 26.53
CA ALA A 321 1.38 -15.46 26.00
C ALA A 321 2.29 -16.43 26.77
N SER A 322 2.18 -16.50 28.11
CA SER A 322 2.90 -17.48 28.94
C SER A 322 2.53 -18.91 28.56
N LEU A 323 1.24 -19.21 28.46
CA LEU A 323 0.75 -20.54 28.08
C LEU A 323 1.20 -20.96 26.68
N GLN A 324 1.14 -20.05 25.70
CA GLN A 324 1.49 -20.37 24.31
C GLN A 324 2.99 -20.56 24.12
N THR A 325 3.82 -19.82 24.84
CA THR A 325 5.29 -19.91 24.72
C THR A 325 5.92 -20.97 25.62
N GLY A 326 5.19 -21.46 26.63
CA GLY A 326 5.72 -22.34 27.66
C GLY A 326 6.75 -21.66 28.57
N ILE A 327 6.82 -20.33 28.55
CA ILE A 327 7.76 -19.53 29.34
C ILE A 327 7.07 -19.09 30.63
N SER A 328 7.77 -19.20 31.75
CA SER A 328 7.28 -18.72 33.05
C SER A 328 6.97 -17.21 33.00
N MET A 329 6.06 -16.74 33.86
CA MET A 329 5.72 -15.32 33.92
C MET A 329 6.93 -14.45 34.27
N ASP A 330 7.81 -14.96 35.13
CA ASP A 330 9.01 -14.26 35.60
C ASP A 330 10.03 -14.09 34.46
N ASP A 331 10.24 -15.16 33.67
CA ASP A 331 11.11 -15.12 32.49
C ASP A 331 10.55 -14.23 31.38
N LEU A 332 9.22 -14.19 31.20
CA LEU A 332 8.59 -13.25 30.27
C LEU A 332 8.84 -11.80 30.70
N LEU A 333 8.72 -11.51 32.00
CA LEU A 333 9.02 -10.18 32.54
C LEU A 333 10.49 -9.81 32.35
N TYR A 334 11.42 -10.76 32.53
CA TYR A 334 12.83 -10.54 32.22
C TYR A 334 13.05 -10.26 30.72
N ARG A 335 12.43 -11.04 29.83
CA ARG A 335 12.50 -10.81 28.37
C ARG A 335 11.94 -9.46 27.96
N PHE A 336 10.86 -9.00 28.60
CA PHE A 336 10.28 -7.68 28.38
C PHE A 336 11.30 -6.55 28.62
N LEU A 337 12.17 -6.71 29.61
CA LEU A 337 13.18 -5.70 29.96
C LEU A 337 14.32 -5.60 28.93
N THR A 338 14.39 -6.51 27.95
CA THR A 338 15.42 -6.47 26.90
C THR A 338 15.15 -5.39 25.84
N PRO A 339 16.15 -4.62 25.37
CA PRO A 339 15.95 -3.54 24.40
C PRO A 339 15.13 -3.88 23.14
N PRO A 340 15.24 -5.09 22.53
CA PRO A 340 14.39 -5.47 21.40
C PRO A 340 12.89 -5.43 21.74
N MET A 341 12.50 -5.92 22.93
CA MET A 341 11.10 -5.89 23.38
C MET A 341 10.56 -4.49 23.62
N TRP A 342 11.39 -3.52 24.02
CA TRP A 342 10.97 -2.12 24.12
C TRP A 342 10.60 -1.53 22.77
N THR A 343 11.35 -1.90 21.72
CA THR A 343 11.09 -1.42 20.35
C THR A 343 9.75 -1.97 19.85
N ASP A 344 9.54 -3.26 20.04
CA ASP A 344 8.31 -3.98 19.70
C ASP A 344 7.09 -3.42 20.45
N THR A 345 7.25 -3.14 21.75
CA THR A 345 6.25 -2.53 22.62
C THR A 345 5.93 -1.10 22.19
N PHE A 346 6.94 -0.33 21.81
CA PHE A 346 6.73 1.01 21.28
C PHE A 346 5.91 0.97 19.99
N TYR A 347 6.24 0.10 19.04
CA TYR A 347 5.49 -0.01 17.77
C TYR A 347 4.06 -0.52 17.97
N ALA A 348 3.87 -1.57 18.77
CA ALA A 348 2.53 -2.06 19.12
C ALA A 348 1.71 -0.97 19.83
N GLY A 349 2.32 -0.25 20.77
CA GLY A 349 1.69 0.84 21.51
C GLY A 349 1.28 2.01 20.63
N PHE A 350 2.19 2.43 19.76
CA PHE A 350 1.94 3.49 18.80
C PHE A 350 0.82 3.10 17.83
N PHE A 351 0.85 1.87 17.27
CA PHE A 351 -0.19 1.40 16.38
C PHE A 351 -1.56 1.34 17.07
N LEU A 352 -1.64 0.80 18.29
CA LEU A 352 -2.89 0.75 19.06
C LEU A 352 -3.44 2.14 19.38
N LEU A 353 -2.56 3.10 19.68
CA LEU A 353 -2.95 4.50 19.85
C LEU A 353 -3.58 5.06 18.57
N LEU A 354 -2.96 4.81 17.40
CA LEU A 354 -3.50 5.26 16.12
C LEU A 354 -4.85 4.61 15.78
N VAL A 355 -5.02 3.31 16.07
CA VAL A 355 -6.31 2.61 15.92
C VAL A 355 -7.37 3.22 16.83
N PHE A 356 -7.03 3.49 18.10
CA PHE A 356 -7.94 4.16 19.02
C PHE A 356 -8.36 5.54 18.50
N GLN A 357 -7.41 6.33 17.99
CA GLN A 357 -7.70 7.63 17.38
C GLN A 357 -8.63 7.50 16.17
N PHE A 358 -8.39 6.52 15.31
CA PHE A 358 -9.25 6.23 14.17
C PHE A 358 -10.68 5.93 14.59
N LEU A 359 -10.86 5.06 15.59
CA LEU A 359 -12.19 4.71 16.11
C LEU A 359 -12.91 5.89 16.78
N ALA A 360 -12.16 6.78 17.42
CA ALA A 360 -12.69 7.96 18.11
C ALA A 360 -13.08 9.09 17.14
N ASN A 361 -12.21 9.41 16.18
CA ASN A 361 -12.38 10.58 15.30
C ASN A 361 -13.15 10.25 14.02
N ARG A 362 -13.13 8.99 13.57
CA ARG A 362 -13.85 8.47 12.39
C ARG A 362 -13.72 9.36 11.15
N ARG A 363 -12.53 9.94 10.93
CA ARG A 363 -12.29 10.81 9.77
C ARG A 363 -12.46 10.01 8.49
N ARG A 364 -13.08 10.64 7.50
CA ARG A 364 -13.48 9.98 6.27
C ARG A 364 -12.28 9.51 5.45
N GLU A 365 -11.22 10.30 5.45
CA GLU A 365 -9.96 10.02 4.77
C GLU A 365 -9.23 8.82 5.40
N GLN A 366 -9.29 8.68 6.74
CA GLN A 366 -8.78 7.47 7.40
C GLN A 366 -9.61 6.24 7.03
N TRP A 367 -10.95 6.35 7.02
CA TRP A 367 -11.81 5.26 6.57
C TRP A 367 -11.50 4.85 5.13
N LEU A 368 -11.24 5.82 4.25
CA LEU A 368 -10.81 5.56 2.88
C LEU A 368 -9.46 4.82 2.85
N GLY A 369 -8.46 5.27 3.60
CA GLY A 369 -7.16 4.60 3.71
C GLY A 369 -7.28 3.16 4.24
N TYR A 370 -8.10 2.93 5.27
CA TYR A 370 -8.31 1.59 5.82
C TYR A 370 -9.11 0.69 4.86
N ALA A 371 -10.17 1.21 4.23
CA ALA A 371 -10.91 0.47 3.22
C ALA A 371 -10.01 0.10 2.03
N TRP A 372 -9.09 0.99 1.65
CA TRP A 372 -8.07 0.71 0.64
C TRP A 372 -7.19 -0.46 1.06
N VAL A 373 -6.64 -0.44 2.28
CA VAL A 373 -5.83 -1.55 2.81
C VAL A 373 -6.60 -2.87 2.69
N VAL A 374 -7.83 -2.91 3.23
CA VAL A 374 -8.66 -4.12 3.24
C VAL A 374 -8.91 -4.66 1.82
N VAL A 375 -9.27 -3.78 0.87
CA VAL A 375 -9.52 -4.18 -0.51
C VAL A 375 -8.25 -4.64 -1.23
N ALA A 376 -7.15 -3.89 -1.08
CA ALA A 376 -5.85 -4.23 -1.67
C ALA A 376 -5.28 -5.54 -1.09
N HIS A 377 -5.72 -5.92 0.12
CA HIS A 377 -5.34 -7.17 0.78
C HIS A 377 -6.04 -8.41 0.25
N ILE A 378 -7.20 -8.30 -0.41
CA ILE A 378 -7.99 -9.46 -0.86
C ILE A 378 -7.15 -10.46 -1.70
N PRO A 379 -6.31 -10.04 -2.67
CA PRO A 379 -5.45 -10.94 -3.42
C PRO A 379 -4.38 -11.58 -2.55
N LEU A 380 -3.86 -10.87 -1.54
CA LEU A 380 -2.87 -11.42 -0.60
C LEU A 380 -3.46 -12.60 0.20
N MET A 381 -4.78 -12.62 0.41
CA MET A 381 -5.47 -13.73 1.07
C MET A 381 -5.63 -14.95 0.16
N ALA A 382 -5.89 -14.73 -1.13
CA ALA A 382 -6.30 -15.79 -2.06
C ALA A 382 -5.21 -16.25 -3.04
N MET A 383 -4.13 -15.49 -3.18
CA MET A 383 -3.12 -15.72 -4.22
C MET A 383 -1.69 -15.84 -3.66
N PRO A 384 -0.80 -16.51 -4.41
CA PRO A 384 0.65 -16.44 -4.24
C PRO A 384 1.10 -15.02 -4.47
N VAL A 385 1.07 -14.21 -3.43
CA VAL A 385 1.76 -12.94 -3.48
C VAL A 385 2.95 -13.13 -2.55
N GLY A 386 4.15 -13.12 -3.13
CA GLY A 386 5.36 -12.88 -2.36
C GLY A 386 5.29 -11.50 -1.70
N GLU A 387 6.39 -11.01 -1.16
CA GLU A 387 6.45 -9.68 -0.52
C GLU A 387 6.18 -8.49 -1.48
N HIS A 388 5.74 -8.78 -2.71
CA HIS A 388 5.68 -7.84 -3.82
C HIS A 388 4.32 -7.11 -3.96
N GLY A 389 3.24 -7.62 -3.34
CA GLY A 389 1.91 -6.99 -3.39
C GLY A 389 1.71 -5.78 -2.46
N PHE A 390 2.74 -5.39 -1.71
CA PHE A 390 2.62 -4.37 -0.68
C PHE A 390 2.55 -2.94 -1.21
N TYR A 391 2.81 -2.65 -2.50
CA TYR A 391 2.70 -1.28 -3.02
C TYR A 391 1.33 -0.65 -2.75
N LEU A 392 0.25 -1.29 -3.21
CA LEU A 392 -1.10 -0.77 -3.03
C LEU A 392 -1.52 -0.76 -1.55
N VAL A 393 -1.19 -1.80 -0.81
CA VAL A 393 -1.50 -1.91 0.63
C VAL A 393 -0.81 -0.81 1.42
N ALA A 394 0.50 -0.63 1.19
CA ALA A 394 1.30 0.37 1.89
C ALA A 394 0.84 1.79 1.55
N ILE A 395 0.37 2.07 0.33
CA ILE A 395 -0.26 3.37 0.01
C ILE A 395 -1.49 3.62 0.90
N GLY A 396 -2.35 2.60 1.07
CA GLY A 396 -3.52 2.69 1.95
C GLY A 396 -3.14 2.95 3.41
N TRP A 397 -2.13 2.22 3.92
CA TRP A 397 -1.61 2.43 5.27
C TRP A 397 -0.99 3.82 5.44
N SER A 398 -0.22 4.28 4.48
CA SER A 398 0.39 5.61 4.52
C SER A 398 -0.63 6.74 4.50
N LEU A 399 -1.73 6.58 3.74
CA LEU A 399 -2.86 7.51 3.80
C LEU A 399 -3.51 7.50 5.19
N TRP A 400 -3.76 6.31 5.75
CA TRP A 400 -4.35 6.17 7.08
C TRP A 400 -3.46 6.79 8.18
N LEU A 401 -2.15 6.51 8.16
CA LEU A 401 -1.15 7.04 9.08
C LEU A 401 -1.00 8.56 8.95
N GLY A 402 -0.90 9.08 7.72
CA GLY A 402 -0.76 10.51 7.45
C GLY A 402 -1.94 11.30 8.04
N GLU A 403 -3.16 10.81 7.86
CA GLU A 403 -4.35 11.44 8.46
C GLU A 403 -4.39 11.34 9.98
N ALA A 404 -3.92 10.24 10.56
CA ALA A 404 -3.82 10.10 12.02
C ALA A 404 -2.82 11.08 12.62
N LEU A 405 -1.65 11.23 12.00
CA LEU A 405 -0.63 12.18 12.44
C LEU A 405 -1.11 13.64 12.34
N LEU A 406 -1.85 14.00 11.29
CA LEU A 406 -2.45 15.33 11.17
C LEU A 406 -3.58 15.58 12.19
N ALA A 407 -4.18 14.53 12.73
CA ALA A 407 -5.19 14.64 13.79
C ALA A 407 -4.58 14.71 15.21
N ALA A 408 -3.30 14.33 15.37
CA ALA A 408 -2.68 14.19 16.69
C ALA A 408 -2.63 15.48 17.55
N PRO A 409 -2.40 16.70 16.99
CA PRO A 409 -2.29 17.91 17.82
C PRO A 409 -3.52 18.19 18.70
N SER A 410 -4.73 17.88 18.23
CA SER A 410 -5.96 18.09 19.00
C SER A 410 -6.07 17.20 20.25
N ILE A 411 -5.26 16.15 20.34
CA ILE A 411 -5.30 15.17 21.44
C ILE A 411 -4.42 15.63 22.61
N PHE A 412 -3.30 16.29 22.32
CA PHE A 412 -2.38 16.78 23.33
C PHE A 412 -2.79 18.15 23.90
N GLY A 413 -4.01 18.61 23.60
CA GLY A 413 -4.47 19.95 23.98
C GLY A 413 -3.67 21.06 23.32
N LEU A 414 -2.84 20.73 22.31
CA LEU A 414 -2.24 21.75 21.47
C LEU A 414 -3.38 22.35 20.64
N PRO A 415 -3.46 23.68 20.52
CA PRO A 415 -4.43 24.28 19.63
C PRO A 415 -4.27 23.58 18.27
N PRO A 416 -5.37 23.17 17.62
CA PRO A 416 -5.28 22.73 16.24
C PRO A 416 -4.47 23.78 15.52
N VAL A 417 -3.51 23.38 14.68
CA VAL A 417 -2.79 24.33 13.85
C VAL A 417 -3.81 24.86 12.84
N TYR A 418 -4.65 25.76 13.30
CA TYR A 418 -5.52 26.59 12.51
C TYR A 418 -4.57 27.54 11.83
N PHE A 419 -4.04 27.10 10.69
CA PHE A 419 -3.43 28.02 9.75
C PHE A 419 -4.47 29.09 9.51
N SER A 420 -4.13 30.31 9.93
CA SER A 420 -5.01 31.46 9.98
C SER A 420 -5.95 31.40 8.79
N LYS A 421 -7.26 31.27 9.03
CA LYS A 421 -8.24 31.76 8.07
C LYS A 421 -7.72 33.15 7.74
N ARG A 422 -7.19 33.32 6.53
CA ARG A 422 -6.86 34.64 6.01
C ARG A 422 -8.17 35.38 6.21
N GLU A 423 -8.18 36.35 7.12
CA GLU A 423 -9.36 37.16 7.37
C GLU A 423 -9.83 37.56 5.98
N GLU A 424 -10.97 37.01 5.56
CA GLU A 424 -11.67 37.51 4.41
C GLU A 424 -11.91 38.95 4.80
N ALA A 425 -11.06 39.84 4.25
CA ALA A 425 -11.19 41.26 4.45
C ALA A 425 -12.66 41.53 4.18
N ALA A 426 -13.39 41.89 5.24
CA ALA A 426 -14.81 42.17 5.15
C ALA A 426 -14.96 43.07 3.93
N PRO A 427 -15.87 42.76 2.98
CA PRO A 427 -16.02 43.56 1.78
C PRO A 427 -16.16 45.00 2.27
N SER A 428 -15.13 45.81 2.00
CA SER A 428 -15.08 47.19 2.40
C SER A 428 -16.32 47.81 1.79
N GLY A 429 -17.30 48.13 2.63
CA GLY A 429 -18.52 48.75 2.21
C GLY A 429 -18.13 50.01 1.46
N ASN A 430 -18.26 49.98 0.14
CA ASN A 430 -18.33 51.18 -0.66
C ASN A 430 -19.66 51.83 -0.29
N GLY A 431 -19.62 52.67 0.74
CA GLY A 431 -20.51 53.82 0.82
C GLY A 431 -20.09 54.79 -0.26
N HIS A 432 -20.90 54.89 -1.31
CA HIS A 432 -21.58 56.12 -1.74
C HIS A 432 -22.39 55.88 -3.01
#